data_AF-A0A1E7N8Q1-F1
#
_entry.id   AF-A0A1E7N8Q1-F1
#
_cell.length_a   1.000
_cell.length_b   1.000
_cell.length_c   1.000
_cell.angle_alpha   90.00
_cell.angle_beta   90.00
_cell.angle_gamma   90.00
#
_symmetry.space_group_name_H-M   'P 1'
#
loop_
_entity.id
_entity.type
_entity.pdbx_description
1 polymer ?
#
loop_
_entity_poly.entity_id
_entity_poly.type
_entity_poly.pdbx_seq_one_letter_code
_entity_poly.pdbx_strand_id
1 'polypeptide(L)'
;MFVHLTATANTPRIRRTGIRADSRGQGGVRGVYCFPVLPSYTLTHQWLRELARFGPKGSLAAVHVRLDDAQQVLVGHYRDRAEEAQRWLTAAEAVARIAALPDPRGWEVVVPRAVDAREVHRVRAVPQVAGWRYLPGAHGTRPCTCFGCRIRGEYGGRRLRERHPHPLDGPPPAVPVLLARIEAAGEPGDPDTLRAALHWFGLRRRGPLERLTPLAAHPDPTVRRELVWAVQGWSTPGVADLLDGLAADPHLDVREAVEDVRAL
;
A
#
# COMPACT_ATOMS: atom_id res chain seq x y z
N MET A 1 0.68 -18.66 19.69
CA MET A 1 0.60 -17.22 20.06
C MET A 1 1.01 -16.39 18.86
N PHE A 2 0.24 -15.35 18.53
CA PHE A 2 0.51 -14.44 17.42
C PHE A 2 0.62 -13.00 17.90
N VAL A 3 1.15 -12.12 17.07
CA VAL A 3 1.20 -10.68 17.29
C VAL A 3 0.52 -9.93 16.14
N HIS A 4 -0.33 -8.97 16.49
CA HIS A 4 -0.89 -7.97 15.58
C HIS A 4 -0.29 -6.60 15.95
N LEU A 5 0.11 -5.83 14.94
CA LEU A 5 0.66 -4.49 15.12
C LEU A 5 -0.41 -3.44 14.78
N THR A 6 -0.59 -2.46 15.67
CA THR A 6 -1.60 -1.40 15.52
C THR A 6 -1.11 -0.09 16.09
N ALA A 7 -1.75 1.02 15.72
CA ALA A 7 -1.60 2.30 16.42
C ALA A 7 -1.95 2.18 17.91
N THR A 8 -1.17 2.82 18.78
CA THR A 8 -1.42 2.85 20.23
C THR A 8 -2.80 3.39 20.57
N ALA A 9 -3.32 4.34 19.79
CA ALA A 9 -4.67 4.90 19.96
C ALA A 9 -5.79 3.85 19.89
N ASN A 10 -5.58 2.73 19.18
CA ASN A 10 -6.56 1.65 19.08
C ASN A 10 -6.54 0.71 20.31
N THR A 11 -5.51 0.78 21.15
CA THR A 11 -5.32 -0.18 22.26
C THR A 11 -6.45 -0.18 23.29
N PRO A 12 -7.07 0.96 23.70
CA PRO A 12 -8.19 0.92 24.65
C PRO A 12 -9.42 0.24 24.05
N ARG A 13 -9.69 0.45 22.75
CA ARG A 13 -10.78 -0.23 22.03
C ARG A 13 -10.53 -1.73 21.95
N ILE A 14 -9.32 -2.12 21.53
CA ILE A 14 -8.96 -3.53 21.35
C ILE A 14 -9.07 -4.31 22.66
N ARG A 15 -8.70 -3.72 23.79
CA ARG A 15 -8.89 -4.34 25.11
C ARG A 15 -10.36 -4.61 25.45
N ARG A 16 -11.29 -3.80 24.95
CA ARG A 16 -12.73 -3.93 25.23
C ARG A 16 -13.46 -4.84 24.27
N THR A 17 -13.16 -4.75 22.97
CA THR A 17 -13.96 -5.38 21.91
C THR A 17 -13.16 -6.27 20.96
N GLY A 18 -11.86 -6.46 21.22
CA GLY A 18 -10.99 -7.21 20.32
C GLY A 18 -10.62 -6.44 19.04
N ILE A 19 -10.16 -7.17 18.02
CA ILE A 19 -9.64 -6.65 16.76
C ILE A 19 -10.65 -6.96 15.64
N ARG A 20 -11.06 -5.94 14.89
CA ARG A 20 -11.99 -6.11 13.75
C ARG A 20 -11.26 -6.69 12.55
N ALA A 21 -11.96 -7.52 11.76
CA ALA A 21 -11.49 -8.01 10.47
C ALA A 21 -11.81 -7.00 9.36
N ASP A 22 -11.16 -5.85 9.41
CA ASP A 22 -11.31 -4.77 8.44
C ASP A 22 -10.18 -4.74 7.39
N SER A 23 -9.09 -5.48 7.63
CA SER A 23 -7.94 -5.49 6.74
C SER A 23 -8.20 -6.42 5.55
N ARG A 24 -7.98 -5.94 4.32
CA ARG A 24 -7.98 -6.82 3.16
C ARG A 24 -6.68 -7.63 3.17
N GLY A 25 -6.80 -8.93 3.42
CA GLY A 25 -5.76 -9.92 3.23
C GLY A 25 -5.30 -9.96 1.78
N GLN A 26 -4.10 -10.49 1.56
CA GLN A 26 -3.77 -11.06 0.25
C GLN A 26 -4.89 -12.08 -0.10
N GLY A 27 -5.33 -12.15 -1.37
CA GLY A 27 -6.45 -13.01 -1.80
C GLY A 27 -7.85 -12.45 -1.53
N GLY A 28 -7.96 -11.15 -1.19
CA GLY A 28 -9.26 -10.45 -1.06
C GLY A 28 -10.04 -10.75 0.23
N VAL A 29 -9.60 -11.73 1.03
CA VAL A 29 -10.24 -12.11 2.29
C VAL A 29 -10.09 -10.99 3.33
N ARG A 30 -11.20 -10.52 3.90
CA ARG A 30 -11.17 -9.58 5.03
C ARG A 30 -10.77 -10.30 6.31
N GLY A 31 -9.81 -9.76 7.04
CA GLY A 31 -9.25 -10.42 8.21
C GLY A 31 -8.39 -9.52 9.09
N VAL A 32 -7.69 -10.15 10.03
CA VAL A 32 -6.69 -9.52 10.90
C VAL A 32 -5.32 -10.02 10.52
N TYR A 33 -4.41 -9.10 10.17
CA TYR A 33 -3.01 -9.42 9.95
C TYR A 33 -2.31 -9.74 11.28
N CYS A 34 -1.71 -10.92 11.34
CA CYS A 34 -0.99 -11.43 12.48
C CYS A 34 0.35 -12.02 12.03
N PHE A 35 1.28 -12.19 12.97
CA PHE A 35 2.49 -12.96 12.74
C PHE A 35 2.80 -13.87 13.94
N PRO A 36 3.31 -15.10 13.74
CA PRO A 36 3.73 -15.95 14.85
C PRO A 36 4.73 -15.25 15.76
N VAL A 37 4.58 -15.44 17.07
CA VAL A 37 5.64 -15.02 18.02
C VAL A 37 6.79 -16.02 17.91
N LEU A 38 7.92 -15.56 17.36
CA LEU A 38 9.15 -16.33 17.20
C LEU A 38 10.16 -15.99 18.30
N PRO A 39 11.20 -16.82 18.54
CA PRO A 39 12.26 -16.51 19.50
C PRO A 39 12.98 -15.17 19.22
N SER A 40 13.05 -14.76 17.95
CA SER A 40 13.62 -13.48 17.56
C SER A 40 12.59 -12.35 17.65
N TYR A 41 12.91 -11.33 18.45
CA TYR A 41 12.11 -10.12 18.57
C TYR A 41 11.98 -9.38 17.23
N THR A 42 13.06 -9.31 16.46
CA THR A 42 13.08 -8.59 15.17
C THR A 42 12.25 -9.29 14.11
N LEU A 43 12.21 -10.63 14.09
CA LEU A 43 11.36 -11.39 13.18
C LEU A 43 9.88 -11.30 13.59
N THR A 44 9.60 -11.45 14.89
CA THR A 44 8.23 -11.31 15.42
C THR A 44 7.62 -9.95 15.09
N HIS A 45 8.42 -8.89 15.12
CA HIS A 45 7.97 -7.51 14.90
C HIS A 45 8.51 -6.91 13.60
N GLN A 46 8.74 -7.76 12.59
CA GLN A 46 9.46 -7.42 11.35
C GLN A 46 8.90 -6.21 10.58
N TRP A 47 7.60 -5.94 10.71
CA TRP A 47 6.91 -4.86 10.02
C TRP A 47 6.89 -3.52 10.78
N LEU A 48 7.42 -3.43 12.01
CA LEU A 48 7.31 -2.22 12.84
C LEU A 48 7.86 -0.97 12.15
N ARG A 49 9.05 -1.06 11.57
CA ARG A 49 9.70 0.09 10.93
C ARG A 49 8.96 0.57 9.68
N GLU A 50 8.42 -0.35 8.88
CA GLU A 50 7.65 0.03 7.68
C GLU A 50 6.27 0.56 8.05
N LEU A 51 5.60 -0.05 9.04
CA LEU A 51 4.33 0.47 9.56
C LEU A 51 4.49 1.83 10.24
N ALA A 52 5.62 2.10 10.91
CA ALA A 52 5.89 3.41 11.48
C ALA A 52 6.17 4.47 10.40
N ARG A 53 6.65 4.06 9.22
CA ARG A 53 6.89 4.95 8.08
C ARG A 53 5.60 5.30 7.34
N PHE A 54 4.77 4.30 7.04
CA PHE A 54 3.60 4.46 6.17
C PHE A 54 2.26 4.50 6.92
N GLY A 55 2.23 4.05 8.17
CA GLY A 55 1.03 3.96 8.97
C GLY A 55 0.65 5.28 9.67
N PRO A 56 -0.40 5.23 10.52
CA PRO A 56 -0.91 6.41 11.22
C PRO A 56 0.18 7.08 12.06
N LYS A 57 0.20 8.42 12.05
CA LYS A 57 1.15 9.22 12.82
C LYS A 57 1.07 8.86 14.31
N GLY A 58 2.13 8.28 14.87
CA GLY A 58 2.23 8.01 16.30
C GLY A 58 2.94 6.71 16.67
N SER A 59 2.84 6.36 17.96
CA SER A 59 3.41 5.11 18.49
C SER A 59 2.59 3.89 18.06
N LEU A 60 3.28 2.75 17.91
CA LEU A 60 2.68 1.46 17.62
C LEU A 60 2.68 0.59 18.88
N ALA A 61 1.73 -0.32 18.94
CA ALA A 61 1.59 -1.32 19.97
C ALA A 61 1.51 -2.73 19.35
N ALA A 62 2.10 -3.70 20.04
CA ALA A 62 1.95 -5.12 19.75
C ALA A 62 0.81 -5.70 20.60
N VAL A 63 -0.19 -6.24 19.92
CA VAL A 63 -1.29 -6.99 20.53
C VAL A 63 -1.00 -8.47 20.35
N HIS A 64 -0.65 -9.14 21.43
CA HIS A 64 -0.44 -10.58 21.42
C HIS A 64 -1.79 -11.29 21.55
N VAL A 65 -2.06 -12.23 20.65
CA VAL A 65 -3.33 -12.95 20.56
C VAL A 65 -3.10 -14.46 20.65
N ARG A 66 -3.97 -15.13 21.39
CA ARG A 66 -3.98 -16.59 21.53
C ARG A 66 -5.12 -17.14 20.70
N LEU A 67 -4.77 -17.61 19.50
CA LEU A 67 -5.69 -18.34 18.62
C LEU A 67 -5.75 -19.80 19.05
N ASP A 68 -6.87 -20.45 18.75
CA ASP A 68 -7.00 -21.89 18.80
C ASP A 68 -6.07 -22.54 17.75
N ASP A 69 -5.47 -23.68 18.08
CA ASP A 69 -4.52 -24.36 17.20
C ASP A 69 -5.15 -24.80 15.88
N ALA A 70 -6.44 -25.16 15.88
CA ALA A 70 -7.19 -25.56 14.70
C ALA A 70 -7.79 -24.36 13.93
N GLN A 71 -7.61 -23.13 14.40
CA GLN A 71 -8.10 -21.94 13.69
C GLN A 71 -7.52 -21.88 12.28
N GLN A 72 -8.40 -21.87 11.28
CA GLN A 72 -8.01 -21.68 9.88
C GLN A 72 -7.46 -20.26 9.67
N VAL A 73 -6.30 -20.17 9.04
CA VAL A 73 -5.60 -18.93 8.71
C VAL A 73 -5.04 -19.02 7.30
N LEU A 74 -4.91 -17.87 6.66
CA LEU A 74 -4.33 -17.76 5.33
C LEU A 74 -2.87 -17.30 5.47
N VAL A 75 -1.94 -18.06 4.90
CA VAL A 75 -0.49 -17.82 5.04
C VAL A 75 0.13 -17.58 3.67
N GLY A 76 0.94 -16.52 3.54
CA GLY A 76 1.63 -16.20 2.29
C GLY A 76 2.76 -15.22 2.50
N HIS A 77 3.58 -15.02 1.47
CA HIS A 77 4.65 -14.04 1.47
C HIS A 77 4.17 -12.74 0.83
N TYR A 78 4.51 -11.57 1.40
CA TYR A 78 3.96 -10.26 1.00
C TYR A 78 4.16 -9.86 -0.47
N ARG A 79 5.14 -10.46 -1.15
CA ARG A 79 5.39 -10.25 -2.58
C ARG A 79 4.48 -11.07 -3.47
N ASP A 80 3.93 -12.16 -2.96
CA ASP A 80 3.21 -13.15 -3.73
C ASP A 80 1.71 -12.89 -3.59
N ARG A 81 1.26 -11.78 -4.19
CA ARG A 81 -0.11 -11.27 -4.05
C ARG A 81 -1.17 -12.02 -4.88
N ALA A 82 -0.76 -13.04 -5.63
CA ALA A 82 -1.69 -13.89 -6.37
C ALA A 82 -2.50 -14.75 -5.39
N GLU A 83 -3.79 -14.92 -5.65
CA GLU A 83 -4.72 -15.69 -4.80
C GLU A 83 -4.23 -17.13 -4.55
N GLU A 84 -3.60 -17.75 -5.55
CA GLU A 84 -3.04 -19.12 -5.49
C GLU A 84 -1.72 -19.22 -4.70
N ALA A 85 -1.04 -18.10 -4.45
CA ALA A 85 0.24 -18.12 -3.74
C ALA A 85 0.07 -18.28 -2.22
N GLN A 86 -1.13 -18.03 -1.71
CA GLN A 86 -1.45 -18.21 -0.30
C GLN A 86 -2.03 -19.59 -0.03
N ARG A 87 -1.86 -20.05 1.20
CA ARG A 87 -2.34 -21.37 1.63
C ARG A 87 -3.15 -21.27 2.91
N TRP A 88 -4.30 -21.92 2.89
CA TRP A 88 -5.06 -22.20 4.08
C TRP A 88 -4.32 -23.24 4.92
N LEU A 89 -4.08 -22.90 6.18
CA LEU A 89 -3.44 -23.74 7.18
C LEU A 89 -4.15 -23.54 8.52
N THR A 90 -3.99 -24.49 9.42
CA THR A 90 -4.31 -24.26 10.83
C THR A 90 -3.30 -23.29 11.46
N ALA A 91 -3.68 -22.65 12.56
CA ALA A 91 -2.80 -21.72 13.26
C ALA A 91 -1.53 -22.42 13.75
N ALA A 92 -1.64 -23.66 14.24
CA ALA A 92 -0.50 -24.46 14.65
C ALA A 92 0.46 -24.77 13.48
N GLU A 93 -0.08 -25.19 12.32
CA GLU A 93 0.71 -25.43 11.11
C GLU A 93 1.40 -24.16 10.59
N ALA A 94 0.71 -23.01 10.66
CA ALA A 94 1.29 -21.73 10.27
C ALA A 94 2.51 -21.36 11.13
N VAL A 95 2.41 -21.55 12.46
CA VAL A 95 3.55 -21.34 13.37
C VAL A 95 4.70 -22.29 13.05
N ALA A 96 4.42 -23.59 12.95
CA ALA A 96 5.43 -24.61 12.68
C ALA A 96 6.15 -24.36 11.35
N ARG A 97 5.40 -24.07 10.29
CA ARG A 97 5.93 -23.79 8.96
C ARG A 97 6.81 -22.55 8.95
N ILE A 98 6.33 -21.43 9.49
CA ILE A 98 7.09 -20.18 9.48
C ILE A 98 8.35 -20.30 10.33
N ALA A 99 8.26 -20.95 11.49
CA ALA A 99 9.42 -21.16 12.36
C ALA A 99 10.51 -22.03 11.72
N ALA A 100 10.13 -22.95 10.82
CA ALA A 100 11.06 -23.83 10.10
C ALA A 100 11.68 -23.19 8.85
N LEU A 101 11.25 -21.99 8.44
CA LEU A 101 11.81 -21.33 7.25
C LEU A 101 13.26 -20.89 7.49
N PRO A 102 14.17 -21.09 6.52
CA PRO A 102 15.51 -20.50 6.57
C PRO A 102 15.46 -18.97 6.66
N ASP A 103 14.48 -18.35 6.01
CA ASP A 103 14.19 -16.93 6.10
C ASP A 103 12.68 -16.68 6.24
N PRO A 104 12.15 -16.45 7.45
CA PRO A 104 10.74 -16.17 7.68
C PRO A 104 10.35 -14.72 7.35
N ARG A 105 11.32 -13.91 6.90
CA ARG A 105 11.09 -12.51 6.59
C ARG A 105 10.12 -12.36 5.42
N GLY A 106 9.09 -11.55 5.63
CA GLY A 106 8.10 -11.15 4.63
C GLY A 106 6.87 -12.05 4.61
N TRP A 107 6.86 -13.11 5.41
CA TRP A 107 5.68 -13.95 5.60
C TRP A 107 4.63 -13.24 6.46
N GLU A 108 3.37 -13.46 6.10
CA GLU A 108 2.19 -12.87 6.72
C GLU A 108 1.17 -13.96 7.00
N VAL A 109 0.41 -13.78 8.08
CA VAL A 109 -0.72 -14.64 8.44
C VAL A 109 -1.96 -13.78 8.56
N VAL A 110 -3.04 -14.15 7.89
CA VAL A 110 -4.33 -13.48 7.97
C VAL A 110 -5.32 -14.40 8.68
N VAL A 111 -5.90 -13.90 9.77
CA VAL A 111 -7.03 -14.55 10.44
C VAL A 111 -8.31 -14.05 9.76
N PRO A 112 -9.13 -14.90 9.11
CA PRO A 112 -10.26 -14.48 8.27
C PRO A 112 -11.51 -14.10 9.08
N ARG A 113 -11.32 -13.60 10.30
CA ARG A 113 -12.39 -13.18 11.22
C ARG A 113 -11.85 -12.18 12.22
N ALA A 114 -12.76 -11.49 12.90
CA ALA A 114 -12.40 -10.68 14.05
C ALA A 114 -11.74 -11.54 15.15
N VAL A 115 -10.79 -10.96 15.87
CA VAL A 115 -10.20 -11.55 17.08
C VAL A 115 -10.97 -11.02 18.28
N ASP A 116 -11.48 -11.91 19.11
CA ASP A 116 -12.27 -11.55 20.30
C ASP A 116 -11.39 -10.92 21.40
N ALA A 117 -11.98 -10.09 22.25
CA ALA A 117 -11.29 -9.52 23.40
C ALA A 117 -10.67 -10.59 24.32
N ARG A 118 -11.32 -11.76 24.47
CA ARG A 118 -10.82 -12.90 25.27
C ARG A 118 -9.60 -13.59 24.65
N GLU A 119 -9.41 -13.44 23.35
CA GLU A 119 -8.24 -13.96 22.63
C GLU A 119 -7.04 -13.01 22.76
N VAL A 120 -7.25 -11.76 23.19
CA VAL A 120 -6.17 -10.81 23.46
C VAL A 120 -5.46 -11.20 24.75
N HIS A 121 -4.25 -11.72 24.62
CA HIS A 121 -3.43 -12.14 25.76
C HIS A 121 -2.77 -10.94 26.46
N ARG A 122 -2.20 -10.01 25.69
CA ARG A 122 -1.58 -8.79 26.23
C ARG A 122 -1.39 -7.74 25.16
N VAL A 123 -1.35 -6.47 25.57
CA VAL A 123 -0.99 -5.32 24.71
C VAL A 123 0.25 -4.66 25.27
N ARG A 124 1.28 -4.45 24.43
CA ARG A 124 2.55 -3.83 24.83
C ARG A 124 2.94 -2.71 23.87
N ALA A 125 3.51 -1.64 24.43
CA ALA A 125 4.25 -0.68 23.63
C ALA A 125 5.51 -1.37 23.08
N VAL A 126 5.88 -1.02 21.85
CA VAL A 126 7.02 -1.64 21.16
C VAL A 126 7.96 -0.57 20.61
N PRO A 127 9.27 -0.68 20.83
CA PRO A 127 10.25 0.20 20.18
C PRO A 127 10.15 0.09 18.66
N GLN A 128 9.90 1.22 17.98
CA GLN A 128 9.76 1.29 16.52
C GLN A 128 11.11 1.26 15.77
N VAL A 129 12.17 0.79 16.44
CA VAL A 129 13.52 0.66 15.89
C VAL A 129 13.77 -0.71 15.27
N ALA A 130 12.93 -1.70 15.58
CA ALA A 130 13.05 -3.07 15.06
C ALA A 130 12.34 -3.24 13.70
N GLY A 131 12.87 -4.13 12.87
CA GLY A 131 12.37 -4.43 11.52
C GLY A 131 13.37 -4.06 10.43
N TRP A 132 13.11 -4.50 9.20
CA TRP A 132 13.91 -4.11 8.04
C TRP A 132 13.58 -2.68 7.59
N ARG A 133 14.43 -2.11 6.74
CA ARG A 133 14.18 -0.83 6.07
C ARG A 133 13.82 -1.12 4.61
N TYR A 134 12.69 -0.62 4.14
CA TYR A 134 12.11 -0.87 2.79
C TYR A 134 11.60 -2.29 2.55
N LEU A 135 12.46 -3.31 2.62
CA LEU A 135 12.12 -4.72 2.37
C LEU A 135 13.17 -5.68 2.99
N PRO A 136 12.84 -6.98 3.19
CA PRO A 136 13.83 -7.98 3.56
C PRO A 136 15.02 -7.99 2.58
N GLY A 137 16.24 -7.92 3.09
CA GLY A 137 17.45 -7.93 2.25
C GLY A 137 17.81 -6.59 1.59
N ALA A 138 17.19 -5.48 1.98
CA ALA A 138 17.50 -4.17 1.39
C ALA A 138 18.94 -3.68 1.65
N HIS A 139 19.60 -4.17 2.69
CA HIS A 139 20.99 -3.82 2.98
C HIS A 139 21.93 -4.28 1.86
N GLY A 140 22.79 -3.36 1.39
CA GLY A 140 23.70 -3.62 0.26
C GLY A 140 23.03 -3.55 -1.12
N THR A 141 21.70 -3.47 -1.19
CA THR A 141 20.95 -3.35 -2.45
C THR A 141 20.77 -1.88 -2.81
N ARG A 142 20.97 -1.55 -4.09
CA ARG A 142 20.77 -0.19 -4.61
C ARG A 142 19.29 0.19 -4.47
N PRO A 143 18.95 1.33 -3.83
CA PRO A 143 17.56 1.73 -3.65
C PRO A 143 16.91 2.07 -5.00
N CYS A 144 15.66 1.63 -5.17
CA CYS A 144 14.85 2.02 -6.32
C CYS A 144 14.50 3.51 -6.21
N THR A 145 14.71 4.26 -7.29
CA THR A 145 14.48 5.70 -7.37
C THR A 145 13.16 6.08 -8.03
N CYS A 146 12.33 5.08 -8.36
CA CYS A 146 11.00 5.29 -8.94
C CYS A 146 10.10 6.11 -8.02
N PHE A 147 9.04 6.71 -8.56
CA PHE A 147 8.13 7.53 -7.79
C PHE A 147 7.45 6.77 -6.64
N GLY A 148 7.17 5.48 -6.83
CA GLY A 148 6.51 4.63 -5.84
C GLY A 148 7.42 4.18 -4.69
N CYS A 149 8.70 3.91 -4.95
CA CYS A 149 9.62 3.39 -3.94
C CYS A 149 10.38 4.50 -3.19
N ARG A 150 10.51 5.71 -3.77
CA ARG A 150 11.27 6.80 -3.15
C ARG A 150 10.50 7.44 -2.00
N ILE A 151 11.22 7.82 -0.95
CA ILE A 151 10.67 8.72 0.05
C ILE A 151 10.77 10.16 -0.47
N ARG A 152 9.65 10.85 -0.54
CA ARG A 152 9.63 12.26 -0.94
C ARG A 152 10.23 13.12 0.17
N GLY A 153 11.18 13.98 -0.19
CA GLY A 153 11.79 14.93 0.75
C GLY A 153 12.87 14.33 1.66
N GLU A 154 13.31 13.09 1.43
CA GLU A 154 14.43 12.54 2.20
C GLU A 154 15.73 13.29 1.93
N TYR A 155 16.56 13.42 2.96
CA TYR A 155 17.90 13.95 2.84
C TYR A 155 18.70 13.16 1.79
N GLY A 156 19.31 13.88 0.83
CA GLY A 156 20.08 13.25 -0.25
C GLY A 156 19.24 12.66 -1.40
N GLY A 157 17.90 12.66 -1.31
CA GLY A 157 17.03 12.04 -2.31
C GLY A 157 17.15 12.66 -3.71
N ARG A 158 17.45 13.96 -3.82
CA ARG A 158 17.75 14.62 -5.11
C ARG A 158 19.03 14.05 -5.75
N ARG A 159 20.12 14.02 -4.99
CA ARG A 159 21.43 13.50 -5.44
C ARG A 159 21.35 12.02 -5.84
N LEU A 160 20.54 11.24 -5.11
CA LEU A 160 20.30 9.83 -5.45
C LEU A 160 19.62 9.69 -6.82
N ARG A 161 18.59 10.49 -7.13
CA ARG A 161 17.91 10.45 -8.43
C ARG A 161 18.81 10.91 -9.58
N GLU A 162 19.62 11.93 -9.35
CA GLU A 162 20.56 12.42 -10.36
C GLU A 162 21.63 11.38 -10.69
N ARG A 163 22.15 10.65 -9.68
CA ARG A 163 23.13 9.57 -9.90
C ARG A 163 22.52 8.31 -10.50
N HIS A 164 21.26 8.05 -10.16
CA HIS A 164 20.58 6.79 -10.43
C HIS A 164 19.18 7.05 -10.96
N PRO A 165 19.05 7.62 -12.17
CA PRO A 165 17.74 7.82 -12.77
C PRO A 165 17.05 6.47 -12.98
N HIS A 166 15.77 6.39 -12.61
CA HIS A 166 14.97 5.19 -12.85
C HIS A 166 14.49 5.20 -14.32
N PRO A 167 14.51 4.05 -15.03
CA PRO A 167 14.09 4.00 -16.44
C PRO A 167 12.64 4.45 -16.67
N LEU A 168 11.75 4.20 -15.71
CA LEU A 168 10.34 4.59 -15.77
C LEU A 168 10.05 5.98 -15.17
N ASP A 169 11.01 6.58 -14.45
CA ASP A 169 10.80 7.84 -13.70
C ASP A 169 11.99 8.79 -13.85
N GLY A 170 12.48 8.93 -15.10
CA GLY A 170 13.38 10.01 -15.48
C GLY A 170 12.82 11.39 -15.08
N PRO A 171 13.59 12.49 -15.26
CA PRO A 171 13.04 13.82 -15.03
C PRO A 171 11.74 13.96 -15.84
N PRO A 172 10.59 14.30 -15.20
CA PRO A 172 9.32 14.31 -15.89
C PRO A 172 9.41 15.28 -17.07
N PRO A 173 8.99 14.89 -18.29
CA PRO A 173 9.00 15.79 -19.44
C PRO A 173 8.29 17.09 -19.11
N ALA A 174 8.76 18.21 -19.65
CA ALA A 174 8.17 19.52 -19.40
C ALA A 174 6.66 19.52 -19.73
N VAL A 175 5.86 20.30 -18.99
CA VAL A 175 4.40 20.34 -19.20
C VAL A 175 4.03 20.60 -20.67
N PRO A 176 4.66 21.54 -21.40
CA PRO A 176 4.37 21.74 -22.82
C PRO A 176 4.61 20.49 -23.68
N VAL A 177 5.63 19.68 -23.35
CA VAL A 177 5.92 18.42 -24.07
C VAL A 177 4.83 17.39 -23.83
N LEU A 178 4.34 17.28 -22.59
CA LEU A 178 3.25 16.35 -22.26
C LEU A 178 1.93 16.78 -22.91
N LEU A 179 1.62 18.07 -22.91
CA LEU A 179 0.43 18.60 -23.58
C LEU A 179 0.51 18.39 -25.09
N ALA A 180 1.68 18.64 -25.71
CA ALA A 180 1.88 18.36 -27.13
C ALA A 180 1.71 16.88 -27.48
N ARG A 181 2.10 15.96 -26.58
CA ARG A 181 1.85 14.51 -26.76
C ARG A 181 0.37 14.15 -26.70
N ILE A 182 -0.37 14.76 -25.77
CA ILE A 182 -1.83 14.58 -25.67
C ILE A 182 -2.51 15.11 -26.93
N GLU A 183 -2.14 16.30 -27.39
CA GLU A 183 -2.67 16.90 -28.63
C GLU A 183 -2.32 16.06 -29.86
N ALA A 184 -1.08 15.57 -29.95
CA ALA A 184 -0.63 14.70 -31.05
C ALA A 184 -1.31 13.32 -31.04
N ALA A 185 -1.87 12.87 -29.91
CA ALA A 185 -2.61 11.62 -29.84
C ALA A 185 -3.92 11.67 -30.66
N GLY A 186 -4.43 12.88 -30.94
CA GLY A 186 -5.65 13.11 -31.71
C GLY A 186 -6.93 13.01 -30.87
N GLU A 187 -8.07 12.94 -31.55
CA GLU A 187 -9.40 12.85 -30.93
C GLU A 187 -10.06 11.50 -31.28
N PRO A 188 -10.44 10.66 -30.30
CA PRO A 188 -10.36 10.87 -28.84
C PRO A 188 -8.95 10.72 -28.24
N GLY A 189 -7.99 10.23 -29.04
CA GLY A 189 -6.60 10.04 -28.63
C GLY A 189 -6.26 8.56 -28.42
N ASP A 190 -5.03 8.17 -28.77
CA ASP A 190 -4.53 6.82 -28.47
C ASP A 190 -4.45 6.58 -26.94
N PRO A 191 -5.16 5.59 -26.38
CA PRO A 191 -5.21 5.35 -24.93
C PRO A 191 -3.85 5.15 -24.30
N ASP A 192 -2.94 4.42 -24.94
CA ASP A 192 -1.62 4.14 -24.38
C ASP A 192 -0.74 5.40 -24.32
N THR A 193 -0.78 6.23 -25.36
CA THR A 193 -0.12 7.53 -25.38
C THR A 193 -0.68 8.47 -24.30
N LEU A 194 -2.00 8.52 -24.14
CA LEU A 194 -2.65 9.35 -23.12
C LEU A 194 -2.31 8.89 -21.70
N ARG A 195 -2.37 7.58 -21.44
CA ARG A 195 -1.99 6.99 -20.14
C ARG A 195 -0.53 7.23 -19.81
N ALA A 196 0.37 7.09 -20.80
CA ALA A 196 1.78 7.41 -20.62
C ALA A 196 1.99 8.89 -20.25
N ALA A 197 1.27 9.82 -20.87
CA ALA A 197 1.34 11.24 -20.52
C ALA A 197 0.77 11.53 -19.13
N LEU A 198 -0.38 10.94 -18.78
CA LEU A 198 -1.03 11.07 -17.48
C LEU A 198 -0.16 10.52 -16.34
N HIS A 199 0.55 9.42 -16.56
CA HIS A 199 1.54 8.89 -15.62
C HIS A 199 2.57 9.96 -15.21
N TRP A 200 3.12 10.71 -16.17
CA TRP A 200 4.07 11.79 -15.90
C TRP A 200 3.45 12.98 -15.16
N PHE A 201 2.17 13.25 -15.38
CA PHE A 201 1.41 14.26 -14.63
C PHE A 201 1.17 13.84 -13.18
N GLY A 202 0.97 12.54 -12.92
CA GLY A 202 0.88 11.96 -11.57
C GLY A 202 2.12 12.19 -10.69
N LEU A 203 3.27 12.44 -11.31
CA LEU A 203 4.50 12.71 -10.57
C LEU A 203 4.61 14.15 -10.03
N ARG A 204 3.66 15.02 -10.39
CA ARG A 204 3.65 16.46 -10.10
C ARG A 204 2.71 16.80 -8.93
N ARG A 205 2.94 17.96 -8.30
CA ARG A 205 2.04 18.53 -7.27
C ARG A 205 1.01 19.50 -7.83
N ARG A 206 1.21 19.99 -9.06
CA ARG A 206 0.33 20.92 -9.76
C ARG A 206 0.46 20.66 -11.25
N GLY A 207 -0.60 20.96 -11.99
CA GLY A 207 -0.60 20.90 -13.44
C GLY A 207 -1.81 21.60 -14.07
N PRO A 208 -1.88 21.60 -15.40
CA PRO A 208 -2.86 22.32 -16.19
C PRO A 208 -4.21 21.57 -16.19
N LEU A 209 -4.96 21.65 -15.09
CA LEU A 209 -6.20 20.90 -14.89
C LEU A 209 -7.19 21.09 -16.04
N GLU A 210 -7.44 22.35 -16.43
CA GLU A 210 -8.33 22.73 -17.53
C GLU A 210 -8.01 22.03 -18.86
N ARG A 211 -6.74 21.70 -19.12
CA ARG A 211 -6.29 21.02 -20.34
C ARG A 211 -6.45 19.51 -20.26
N LEU A 212 -6.56 18.94 -19.05
CA LEU A 212 -6.74 17.51 -18.84
C LEU A 212 -8.20 17.14 -18.57
N THR A 213 -9.03 18.07 -18.10
CA THR A 213 -10.47 17.87 -17.85
C THR A 213 -11.22 17.22 -19.02
N PRO A 214 -10.96 17.54 -20.31
CA PRO A 214 -11.64 16.87 -21.42
C PRO A 214 -11.47 15.35 -21.43
N LEU A 215 -10.35 14.82 -20.91
CA LEU A 215 -10.09 13.38 -20.83
C LEU A 215 -11.04 12.65 -19.88
N ALA A 216 -11.78 13.36 -19.02
CA ALA A 216 -12.82 12.77 -18.17
C ALA A 216 -14.02 12.24 -18.98
N ALA A 217 -14.17 12.65 -20.25
CA ALA A 217 -15.18 12.12 -21.16
C ALA A 217 -14.62 11.12 -22.19
N HIS A 218 -13.34 10.74 -22.06
CA HIS A 218 -12.69 9.83 -23.00
C HIS A 218 -13.43 8.48 -23.07
N PRO A 219 -13.66 7.88 -24.25
CA PRO A 219 -14.42 6.63 -24.38
C PRO A 219 -13.78 5.46 -23.63
N ASP A 220 -12.45 5.38 -23.61
CA ASP A 220 -11.70 4.35 -22.89
C ASP A 220 -11.69 4.63 -21.36
N PRO A 221 -12.29 3.76 -20.52
CA PRO A 221 -12.31 3.91 -19.07
C PRO A 221 -10.92 3.87 -18.43
N THR A 222 -9.93 3.24 -19.06
CA THR A 222 -8.56 3.17 -18.54
C THR A 222 -7.87 4.54 -18.55
N VAL A 223 -8.19 5.39 -19.54
CA VAL A 223 -7.71 6.79 -19.60
C VAL A 223 -8.36 7.63 -18.49
N ARG A 224 -9.67 7.49 -18.30
CA ARG A 224 -10.41 8.19 -17.24
C ARG A 224 -9.91 7.78 -15.85
N ARG A 225 -9.65 6.48 -15.66
CA ARG A 225 -9.04 5.94 -14.44
C ARG A 225 -7.62 6.49 -14.21
N GLU A 226 -6.79 6.57 -15.24
CA GLU A 226 -5.46 7.17 -15.09
C GLU A 226 -5.50 8.67 -14.82
N LEU A 227 -6.52 9.38 -15.30
CA LEU A 227 -6.71 10.80 -14.96
C LEU A 227 -6.91 10.97 -13.45
N VAL A 228 -7.70 10.10 -12.81
CA VAL A 228 -7.89 10.09 -11.35
C VAL A 228 -6.55 9.96 -10.62
N TRP A 229 -5.74 8.97 -11.00
CA TRP A 229 -4.43 8.74 -10.40
C TRP A 229 -3.43 9.86 -10.68
N ALA A 230 -3.52 10.51 -11.84
CA ALA A 230 -2.67 11.63 -12.21
C ALA A 230 -2.91 12.88 -11.35
N VAL A 231 -4.16 13.15 -10.97
CA VAL A 231 -4.51 14.36 -10.20
C VAL A 231 -4.57 14.13 -8.68
N GLN A 232 -4.49 12.89 -8.20
CA GLN A 232 -4.68 12.52 -6.78
C GLN A 232 -3.90 13.39 -5.77
N GLY A 233 -2.69 13.80 -6.13
CA GLY A 233 -1.77 14.53 -5.25
C GLY A 233 -1.67 16.02 -5.57
N TRP A 234 -2.52 16.53 -6.45
CA TRP A 234 -2.45 17.90 -6.93
C TRP A 234 -3.06 18.89 -5.95
N SER A 235 -2.41 20.04 -5.81
CA SER A 235 -2.95 21.20 -5.09
C SER A 235 -3.58 22.22 -6.06
N THR A 236 -3.91 21.83 -7.28
CA THR A 236 -4.54 22.71 -8.27
C THR A 236 -6.03 22.88 -7.91
N PRO A 237 -6.58 24.10 -7.85
CA PRO A 237 -8.01 24.31 -7.63
C PRO A 237 -8.86 23.60 -8.70
N GLY A 238 -10.04 23.08 -8.30
CA GLY A 238 -10.96 22.36 -9.21
C GLY A 238 -10.72 20.85 -9.32
N VAL A 239 -9.65 20.30 -8.72
CA VAL A 239 -9.40 18.84 -8.72
C VAL A 239 -10.53 18.09 -8.00
N ALA A 240 -11.07 18.65 -6.91
CA ALA A 240 -12.18 18.05 -6.18
C ALA A 240 -13.43 17.89 -7.08
N ASP A 241 -13.79 18.95 -7.81
CA ASP A 241 -14.95 18.95 -8.72
C ASP A 241 -14.79 17.93 -9.86
N LEU A 242 -13.57 17.81 -10.40
CA LEU A 242 -13.24 16.77 -11.40
C LEU A 242 -13.45 15.36 -10.83
N LEU A 243 -12.97 15.10 -9.61
CA LEU A 243 -13.13 13.81 -8.95
C LEU A 243 -14.59 13.53 -8.57
N ASP A 244 -15.37 14.54 -8.20
CA ASP A 244 -16.82 14.40 -7.98
C ASP A 244 -17.55 13.96 -9.26
N GLY A 245 -17.18 14.52 -10.42
CA GLY A 245 -17.70 14.08 -11.71
C GLY A 245 -17.36 12.62 -12.02
N LEU A 246 -16.10 12.21 -11.80
CA LEU A 246 -15.63 10.84 -12.04
C LEU A 246 -16.14 9.83 -11.00
N ALA A 247 -16.60 10.27 -9.83
CA ALA A 247 -17.24 9.40 -8.85
C ALA A 247 -18.57 8.81 -9.37
N ALA A 248 -19.21 9.50 -10.32
CA ALA A 248 -20.44 9.06 -10.99
C ALA A 248 -20.18 8.35 -12.33
N ASP A 249 -18.94 8.00 -12.64
CA ASP A 249 -18.58 7.36 -13.92
C ASP A 249 -19.36 6.05 -14.14
N PRO A 250 -19.79 5.72 -15.37
CA PRO A 250 -20.49 4.46 -15.65
C PRO A 250 -19.63 3.22 -15.36
N HIS A 251 -18.30 3.31 -15.45
CA HIS A 251 -17.39 2.19 -15.26
C HIS A 251 -16.97 2.02 -13.79
N LEU A 252 -17.06 0.80 -13.27
CA LEU A 252 -16.75 0.50 -11.86
C LEU A 252 -15.31 0.87 -11.49
N ASP A 253 -14.33 0.46 -12.29
CA ASP A 253 -12.90 0.71 -12.02
C ASP A 253 -12.54 2.20 -11.89
N VAL A 254 -13.29 3.09 -12.54
CA VAL A 254 -13.09 4.54 -12.44
C VAL A 254 -13.63 5.04 -11.09
N ARG A 255 -14.84 4.60 -10.71
CA ARG A 255 -15.42 4.92 -9.40
C ARG A 255 -14.55 4.40 -8.25
N GLU A 256 -14.08 3.16 -8.34
CA GLU A 256 -13.18 2.58 -7.34
C GLU A 256 -11.87 3.36 -7.22
N ALA A 257 -11.29 3.81 -8.34
CA ALA A 257 -10.09 4.64 -8.29
C ALA A 257 -10.33 5.98 -7.57
N VAL A 258 -11.52 6.58 -7.73
CA VAL A 258 -11.88 7.82 -7.00
C VAL A 258 -12.03 7.54 -5.50
N GLU A 259 -12.67 6.43 -5.13
CA GLU A 259 -12.79 6.00 -3.73
C GLU A 259 -11.41 5.77 -3.09
N ASP A 260 -10.52 5.08 -3.78
CA ASP A 260 -9.15 4.82 -3.32
C ASP A 260 -8.38 6.13 -3.11
N VAL A 261 -8.42 7.05 -4.07
CA VAL A 261 -7.73 8.35 -3.96
C VAL A 261 -8.26 9.18 -2.78
N ARG A 262 -9.56 9.10 -2.48
CA ARG A 262 -10.17 9.81 -1.33
C ARG A 262 -9.81 9.19 0.01
N ALA A 263 -9.40 7.93 0.03
CA ALA A 263 -9.03 7.20 1.24
C ALA A 263 -7.55 7.38 1.64
N LEU A 264 -6.72 7.95 0.77
CA LEU A 264 -5.27 8.20 0.98
C LEU A 264 -4.99 9.49 1.77
#